data_AF-A0A373D8U1-F1
#
_entry.id   AF-A0A373D8U1-F1
#
_cell.length_a   1.000
_cell.length_b   1.000
_cell.length_c   1.000
_cell.angle_alpha   90.00
_cell.angle_beta   90.00
_cell.angle_gamma   90.00
#
_symmetry.space_group_name_H-M   'P 1'
#
loop_
_entity.id
_entity.type
_entity.pdbx_description
1 polymer ?
#
loop_
_entity_poly.entity_id
_entity_poly.type
_entity_poly.pdbx_seq_one_letter_code
_entity_poly.pdbx_strand_id
1 'polypeptide(L)'
;MSKESKLIDEGEIRKNILDKAANKILALPFPEQAVFHLYYAFHLDDSQINEILMIPYAHGMRISMLNYLQKWTSTPEIFACPESISQICTISLTKLMAEINTTEDIQHVYSRRFRKQLRKIHITQQPTDHLFRGILRAAAVFLAISLGFSTAMVTNAEFRGKILEWIVETYPKYSKIGLEGIQNKHVIEEGNNLGSFQINYIPDGYQLVYQSNLPLMKKFRYKNSENTSITIQFSPGNGSNNYNTENSEIKSCMIGEKNVLYWEKDGVRMCVIKEGEWLISVVTELPFNEVFKIVENINYCN
;
A
#
# COMPACT_ATOMS: atom_id res chain seq x y z
N MET A 1 -22.74 14.87 -40.02
CA MET A 1 -21.98 13.72 -39.47
C MET A 1 -22.98 12.66 -39.01
N SER A 2 -22.77 11.40 -39.39
CA SER A 2 -23.67 10.28 -39.03
C SER A 2 -23.49 9.91 -37.55
N LYS A 3 -24.53 9.36 -36.92
CA LYS A 3 -24.50 8.88 -35.53
C LYS A 3 -23.42 7.79 -35.34
N GLU A 4 -23.17 6.98 -36.37
CA GLU A 4 -22.09 5.99 -36.41
C GLU A 4 -20.70 6.60 -36.40
N SER A 5 -20.45 7.68 -37.16
CA SER A 5 -19.12 8.32 -37.19
C SER A 5 -18.78 8.96 -35.85
N LYS A 6 -19.78 9.39 -35.08
CA LYS A 6 -19.60 9.96 -33.74
C LYS A 6 -19.31 8.90 -32.67
N LEU A 7 -19.97 7.73 -32.76
CA LEU A 7 -19.73 6.58 -31.87
C LEU A 7 -18.34 5.95 -32.06
N ILE A 8 -17.85 5.90 -33.30
CA ILE A 8 -16.51 5.39 -33.62
C ILE A 8 -15.43 6.32 -33.06
N ASP A 9 -15.60 7.63 -33.23
CA ASP A 9 -14.68 8.66 -32.72
C ASP A 9 -14.63 8.66 -31.17
N GLU A 10 -15.79 8.58 -30.51
CA GLU A 10 -15.86 8.48 -29.03
C GLU A 10 -15.19 7.20 -28.49
N GLY A 11 -15.31 6.07 -29.21
CA GLY A 11 -14.66 4.81 -28.85
C GLY A 11 -13.13 4.86 -28.98
N GLU A 12 -12.63 5.49 -30.03
CA GLU A 12 -11.19 5.62 -30.29
C GLU A 12 -10.53 6.59 -29.30
N ILE A 13 -11.22 7.70 -28.99
CA ILE A 13 -10.80 8.64 -27.93
C ILE A 13 -10.70 7.91 -26.59
N ARG A 14 -11.73 7.14 -26.19
CA ARG A 14 -11.72 6.39 -24.92
C ARG A 14 -10.56 5.39 -24.86
N LYS A 15 -10.31 4.67 -25.95
CA LYS A 15 -9.19 3.72 -26.04
C LYS A 15 -7.84 4.41 -25.84
N ASN A 16 -7.64 5.58 -26.46
CA ASN A 16 -6.42 6.37 -26.30
C ASN A 16 -6.23 6.84 -24.85
N ILE A 17 -7.30 7.29 -24.18
CA ILE A 17 -7.23 7.70 -22.76
C ILE A 17 -6.85 6.50 -21.88
N LEU A 18 -7.49 5.34 -22.06
CA LEU A 18 -7.15 4.12 -21.32
C LEU A 18 -5.70 3.67 -21.57
N ASP A 19 -5.21 3.76 -22.81
CA ASP A 19 -3.84 3.39 -23.16
C ASP A 19 -2.80 4.30 -22.50
N LYS A 20 -3.04 5.62 -22.50
CA LYS A 20 -2.21 6.61 -21.79
C LYS A 20 -2.23 6.38 -20.28
N ALA A 21 -3.40 6.09 -19.71
CA ALA A 21 -3.52 5.76 -18.29
C ALA A 21 -2.77 4.45 -17.95
N ALA A 22 -2.74 3.48 -18.85
CA ALA A 22 -2.00 2.23 -18.65
C ALA A 22 -0.49 2.49 -18.61
N ASN A 23 0.02 3.41 -19.42
CA ASN A 23 1.43 3.82 -19.34
C ASN A 23 1.76 4.52 -18.01
N LYS A 24 0.80 5.22 -17.39
CA LYS A 24 0.96 5.80 -16.06
C LYS A 24 1.07 4.72 -14.98
N ILE A 25 0.31 3.63 -15.09
CA ILE A 25 0.50 2.45 -14.21
C ILE A 25 1.91 1.88 -14.39
N LEU A 26 2.36 1.65 -15.62
CA LEU A 26 3.69 1.11 -15.90
C LEU A 26 4.85 2.03 -15.46
N ALA A 27 4.58 3.31 -15.25
CA ALA A 27 5.56 4.28 -14.75
C ALA A 27 5.66 4.32 -13.21
N LEU A 28 4.74 3.65 -12.49
CA LEU A 28 4.83 3.52 -11.04
C LEU A 28 6.03 2.63 -10.68
N PRO A 29 6.59 2.72 -9.47
CA PRO A 29 7.59 1.75 -9.07
C PRO A 29 6.97 0.34 -9.08
N PHE A 30 7.78 -0.67 -9.38
CA PHE A 30 7.30 -2.03 -9.62
C PHE A 30 6.38 -2.61 -8.51
N PRO A 31 6.66 -2.40 -7.22
CA PRO A 31 5.82 -2.90 -6.12
C PRO A 31 4.40 -2.36 -6.12
N GLU A 32 4.28 -1.09 -6.41
CA GLU A 32 3.05 -0.36 -6.58
C GLU A 32 2.27 -0.93 -7.78
N GLN A 33 2.95 -1.16 -8.92
CA GLN A 33 2.36 -1.87 -10.06
C GLN A 33 1.80 -3.24 -9.67
N ALA A 34 2.58 -4.03 -8.93
CA ALA A 34 2.21 -5.37 -8.49
C ALA A 34 0.89 -5.35 -7.71
N VAL A 35 0.76 -4.47 -6.72
CA VAL A 35 -0.49 -4.31 -5.95
C VAL A 35 -1.67 -3.96 -6.86
N PHE A 36 -1.47 -3.04 -7.81
CA PHE A 36 -2.52 -2.65 -8.76
C PHE A 36 -2.96 -3.77 -9.69
N HIS A 37 -2.00 -4.52 -10.25
CA HIS A 37 -2.32 -5.64 -11.13
C HIS A 37 -3.02 -6.75 -10.36
N LEU A 38 -2.49 -7.14 -9.20
CA LEU A 38 -3.08 -8.20 -8.38
C LEU A 38 -4.51 -7.86 -7.94
N TYR A 39 -4.76 -6.61 -7.56
CA TYR A 39 -6.10 -6.19 -7.16
C TYR A 39 -7.05 -6.01 -8.34
N TYR A 40 -6.70 -5.20 -9.34
CA TYR A 40 -7.65 -4.77 -10.38
C TYR A 40 -7.69 -5.67 -11.62
N ALA A 41 -6.62 -6.41 -11.93
CA ALA A 41 -6.59 -7.33 -13.06
C ALA A 41 -6.79 -8.80 -12.65
N PHE A 42 -6.30 -9.20 -11.47
CA PHE A 42 -6.47 -10.56 -10.95
C PHE A 42 -7.60 -10.68 -9.92
N HIS A 43 -8.21 -9.56 -9.49
CA HIS A 43 -9.34 -9.53 -8.57
C HIS A 43 -9.07 -10.19 -7.21
N LEU A 44 -7.82 -10.11 -6.74
CA LEU A 44 -7.45 -10.53 -5.39
C LEU A 44 -7.88 -9.47 -4.38
N ASP A 45 -8.20 -9.89 -3.15
CA ASP A 45 -8.44 -8.96 -2.04
C ASP A 45 -7.12 -8.51 -1.37
N ASP A 46 -7.22 -7.48 -0.52
CA ASP A 46 -6.04 -6.90 0.14
C ASP A 46 -5.32 -7.89 1.08
N SER A 47 -6.04 -8.85 1.68
CA SER A 47 -5.47 -9.87 2.54
C SER A 47 -4.66 -10.89 1.72
N GLN A 48 -5.19 -11.34 0.59
CA GLN A 48 -4.50 -12.23 -0.33
C GLN A 48 -3.23 -11.59 -0.89
N ILE A 49 -3.29 -10.29 -1.25
CA ILE A 49 -2.13 -9.56 -1.76
C ILE A 49 -1.06 -9.40 -0.68
N ASN A 50 -1.47 -9.09 0.55
CA ASN A 50 -0.56 -9.00 1.70
C ASN A 50 0.21 -10.32 1.91
N GLU A 51 -0.47 -11.47 1.80
CA GLU A 51 0.15 -12.79 1.90
C GLU A 51 1.12 -13.05 0.73
N ILE A 52 0.68 -12.82 -0.50
CA ILE A 52 1.46 -13.10 -1.72
C ILE A 52 2.72 -12.25 -1.82
N LEU A 53 2.60 -10.96 -1.50
CA LEU A 53 3.72 -10.02 -1.55
C LEU A 53 4.49 -9.95 -0.23
N MET A 54 4.00 -10.62 0.82
CA MET A 54 4.54 -10.54 2.18
C MET A 54 4.64 -9.08 2.67
N ILE A 55 3.63 -8.26 2.39
CA ILE A 55 3.53 -6.87 2.86
C ILE A 55 2.33 -6.70 3.79
N PRO A 56 2.43 -5.89 4.85
CA PRO A 56 1.29 -5.68 5.75
C PRO A 56 0.31 -4.59 5.29
N TYR A 57 0.44 -4.07 4.06
CA TYR A 57 -0.27 -2.83 3.68
C TYR A 57 -0.68 -2.63 2.20
N ALA A 58 -0.99 -3.69 1.47
CA ALA A 58 -1.44 -3.62 0.07
C ALA A 58 -2.61 -2.63 -0.13
N HIS A 59 -3.61 -2.66 0.76
CA HIS A 59 -4.73 -1.71 0.75
C HIS A 59 -4.25 -0.25 0.69
N GLY A 60 -3.28 0.08 1.55
CA GLY A 60 -2.76 1.43 1.66
C GLY A 60 -1.93 1.89 0.50
N MET A 61 -1.09 1.00 -0.01
CA MET A 61 -0.32 1.23 -1.22
C MET A 61 -1.27 1.53 -2.40
N ARG A 62 -2.35 0.74 -2.54
CA ARG A 62 -3.37 0.97 -3.57
C ARG A 62 -4.01 2.36 -3.47
N ILE A 63 -4.52 2.73 -2.29
CA ILE A 63 -5.20 4.02 -2.10
C ILE A 63 -4.25 5.19 -2.35
N SER A 64 -3.02 5.11 -1.84
CA SER A 64 -1.99 6.13 -2.06
C SER A 64 -1.74 6.37 -3.55
N MET A 65 -1.53 5.30 -4.30
CA MET A 65 -1.25 5.40 -5.72
C MET A 65 -2.46 5.89 -6.51
N LEU A 66 -3.70 5.52 -6.15
CA LEU A 66 -4.89 6.09 -6.80
C LEU A 66 -4.92 7.60 -6.64
N ASN A 67 -4.67 8.10 -5.43
CA ASN A 67 -4.60 9.54 -5.17
C ASN A 67 -3.48 10.21 -5.98
N TYR A 68 -2.32 9.56 -6.10
CA TYR A 68 -1.22 10.06 -6.93
C TYR A 68 -1.59 10.08 -8.42
N LEU A 69 -2.11 8.97 -8.95
CA LEU A 69 -2.50 8.83 -10.35
C LEU A 69 -3.58 9.83 -10.75
N GLN A 70 -4.57 10.07 -9.89
CA GLN A 70 -5.59 11.10 -10.10
C GLN A 70 -4.97 12.50 -10.20
N LYS A 71 -3.98 12.83 -9.37
CA LYS A 71 -3.25 14.12 -9.45
C LYS A 71 -2.36 14.21 -10.70
N TRP A 72 -1.86 13.08 -11.21
CA TRP A 72 -0.81 13.03 -12.24
C TRP A 72 -1.33 12.83 -13.67
N THR A 73 -2.65 12.76 -13.82
CA THR A 73 -3.34 12.61 -15.11
C THR A 73 -4.16 13.85 -15.45
N SER A 74 -4.30 14.13 -16.75
CA SER A 74 -5.19 15.18 -17.25
C SER A 74 -6.67 14.78 -17.23
N THR A 75 -6.98 13.52 -16.92
CA THR A 75 -8.34 12.95 -16.85
C THR A 75 -8.52 12.16 -15.54
N PRO A 76 -8.61 12.85 -14.38
CA PRO A 76 -8.62 12.20 -13.06
C PRO A 76 -9.81 11.26 -12.87
N GLU A 77 -10.93 11.52 -13.54
CA GLU A 77 -12.18 10.76 -13.43
C GLU A 77 -12.02 9.30 -13.85
N ILE A 78 -11.05 9.01 -14.72
CA ILE A 78 -10.82 7.63 -15.19
C ILE A 78 -10.31 6.71 -14.08
N PHE A 79 -9.64 7.26 -13.07
CA PHE A 79 -9.19 6.55 -11.87
C PHE A 79 -10.19 6.64 -10.71
N ALA A 80 -11.40 7.16 -10.95
CA ALA A 80 -12.50 7.12 -9.97
C ALA A 80 -13.46 5.94 -10.23
N CYS A 81 -13.39 5.31 -11.41
CA CYS A 81 -14.27 4.21 -11.82
C CYS A 81 -13.53 2.85 -11.76
N PRO A 82 -13.97 1.91 -10.88
CA PRO A 82 -13.33 0.59 -10.74
C PRO A 82 -13.21 -0.20 -12.04
N GLU A 83 -14.24 -0.16 -12.90
CA GLU A 83 -14.25 -0.85 -14.19
C GLU A 83 -13.21 -0.28 -15.14
N SER A 84 -13.05 1.04 -15.14
CA SER A 84 -12.03 1.72 -15.94
C SER A 84 -10.63 1.37 -15.44
N ILE A 85 -10.40 1.35 -14.12
CA ILE A 85 -9.11 0.96 -13.54
C ILE A 85 -8.78 -0.50 -13.89
N SER A 86 -9.76 -1.40 -13.82
CA SER A 86 -9.59 -2.79 -14.23
C SER A 86 -9.15 -2.89 -15.70
N GLN A 87 -9.81 -2.19 -16.61
CA GLN A 87 -9.42 -2.13 -18.03
C GLN A 87 -8.00 -1.58 -18.23
N ILE A 88 -7.64 -0.50 -17.51
CA ILE A 88 -6.30 0.09 -17.55
C ILE A 88 -5.26 -0.94 -17.08
N CYS A 89 -5.53 -1.63 -15.97
CA CYS A 89 -4.66 -2.68 -15.45
C CYS A 89 -4.53 -3.84 -16.45
N THR A 90 -5.61 -4.29 -17.10
CA THR A 90 -5.54 -5.32 -18.15
C THR A 90 -4.69 -4.87 -19.34
N ILE A 91 -4.82 -3.62 -19.80
CA ILE A 91 -4.01 -3.07 -20.90
C ILE A 91 -2.54 -3.00 -20.48
N SER A 92 -2.23 -2.48 -19.30
CA SER A 92 -0.85 -2.41 -18.80
C SER A 92 -0.22 -3.81 -18.64
N LEU A 93 -0.98 -4.79 -18.16
CA LEU A 93 -0.56 -6.18 -18.06
C LEU A 93 -0.25 -6.76 -19.45
N THR A 94 -1.08 -6.44 -20.45
CA THR A 94 -0.87 -6.89 -21.84
C THR A 94 0.41 -6.30 -22.43
N LYS A 95 0.71 -5.03 -22.13
CA LYS A 95 1.96 -4.37 -22.53
C LYS A 95 3.18 -5.04 -21.89
N LEU A 96 3.11 -5.31 -20.58
CA LEU A 96 4.15 -6.01 -19.83
C LEU A 96 4.36 -7.44 -20.36
N MET A 97 3.28 -8.14 -20.72
CA MET A 97 3.33 -9.43 -21.42
C MET A 97 4.02 -9.34 -22.78
N ALA A 98 3.71 -8.31 -23.58
CA ALA A 98 4.30 -8.15 -24.90
C ALA A 98 5.82 -7.93 -24.79
N GLU A 99 6.27 -7.14 -23.82
CA GLU A 99 7.70 -6.90 -23.56
C GLU A 99 8.45 -8.19 -23.20
N ILE A 100 7.88 -9.02 -22.33
CA ILE A 100 8.43 -10.35 -21.97
C ILE A 100 8.46 -11.30 -23.18
N ASN A 101 7.50 -11.22 -24.10
CA ASN A 101 7.48 -12.06 -25.30
C ASN A 101 8.44 -11.54 -26.40
N THR A 102 8.90 -10.28 -26.32
CA THR A 102 9.87 -9.72 -27.26
C THR A 102 11.32 -9.91 -26.85
N THR A 103 11.60 -10.21 -25.57
CA THR A 103 12.90 -10.78 -25.20
C THR A 103 13.05 -12.12 -25.93
N GLU A 104 14.04 -12.21 -26.83
CA GLU A 104 14.30 -13.42 -27.62
C GLU A 104 14.18 -14.65 -26.73
N ASP A 105 13.41 -15.64 -27.20
CA ASP A 105 13.31 -16.96 -26.59
C ASP A 105 14.75 -17.47 -26.44
N ILE A 106 15.32 -17.29 -25.24
CA ILE A 106 16.67 -17.74 -24.96
C ILE A 106 16.60 -19.22 -25.26
N GLN A 107 17.21 -19.64 -26.38
CA GLN A 107 17.36 -21.06 -26.68
C GLN A 107 18.21 -21.62 -25.55
N HIS A 108 17.55 -22.05 -24.48
CA HIS A 108 18.19 -22.74 -23.39
C HIS A 108 18.66 -24.05 -24.00
N VAL A 109 19.96 -24.13 -24.28
CA VAL A 109 20.63 -25.36 -24.67
C VAL A 109 20.69 -26.25 -23.43
N TYR A 110 19.55 -26.90 -23.13
CA TYR A 110 19.46 -27.83 -22.03
C TYR A 110 20.41 -29.01 -22.26
N SER A 111 21.07 -29.46 -21.20
CA SER A 111 21.97 -30.62 -21.25
C SER A 111 21.22 -31.87 -21.75
N ARG A 112 21.94 -32.80 -22.41
CA ARG A 112 21.35 -34.09 -22.87
C ARG A 112 20.67 -34.86 -21.72
N ARG A 113 21.20 -34.75 -20.50
CA ARG A 113 20.65 -35.39 -19.29
C ARG A 113 19.33 -34.75 -18.88
N PHE A 114 19.24 -33.43 -18.87
CA PHE A 114 18.01 -32.69 -18.54
C PHE A 114 16.92 -32.91 -19.59
N ARG A 115 17.27 -32.91 -20.89
CA ARG A 115 16.31 -33.24 -21.97
C ARG A 115 15.74 -34.66 -21.84
N LYS A 116 16.55 -35.64 -21.43
CA LYS A 116 16.06 -37.00 -21.14
C LYS A 116 15.15 -37.06 -19.91
N GLN A 117 15.37 -36.21 -18.90
CA GLN A 117 14.50 -36.11 -17.73
C GLN A 117 13.17 -35.43 -18.07
N LEU A 118 13.20 -34.36 -18.86
CA LEU A 118 11.99 -33.69 -19.35
C LEU A 118 11.10 -34.63 -20.18
N ARG A 119 11.69 -35.49 -21.04
CA ARG A 119 10.93 -36.51 -21.79
C ARG A 119 10.25 -37.57 -20.91
N LYS A 120 10.72 -37.77 -19.67
CA LYS A 120 10.10 -38.69 -18.72
C LYS A 120 8.89 -38.07 -18.03
N ILE A 121 8.85 -36.75 -17.95
CA ILE A 121 7.68 -36.00 -17.49
C ILE A 121 6.75 -35.94 -18.70
N HIS A 122 5.71 -36.79 -18.73
CA HIS A 122 4.65 -36.71 -19.74
C HIS A 122 3.84 -35.43 -19.49
N ILE A 123 4.40 -34.26 -19.84
CA ILE A 123 3.59 -33.08 -20.10
C ILE A 123 3.06 -33.28 -21.50
N THR A 124 1.83 -33.77 -21.58
CA THR A 124 1.09 -33.90 -22.84
C THR A 124 1.11 -32.52 -23.50
N GLN A 125 1.88 -32.37 -24.58
CA GLN A 125 1.73 -31.24 -25.50
C GLN A 125 0.43 -31.47 -26.29
N GLN A 126 -0.71 -31.43 -25.60
CA GLN A 126 -1.98 -31.30 -26.28
C GLN A 126 -2.10 -29.87 -26.81
N PRO A 127 -2.78 -29.65 -27.95
CA PRO A 127 -3.10 -28.32 -28.41
C PRO A 127 -3.98 -27.69 -27.33
N THR A 128 -3.37 -26.84 -26.51
CA THR A 128 -4.03 -26.24 -25.35
C THR A 128 -5.08 -25.26 -25.87
N ASP A 129 -6.34 -25.48 -25.48
CA ASP A 129 -7.43 -24.55 -25.76
C ASP A 129 -7.01 -23.11 -25.43
N HIS A 130 -7.51 -22.14 -26.20
CA HIS A 130 -7.22 -20.71 -26.00
C HIS A 130 -7.43 -20.27 -24.54
N LEU A 131 -8.40 -20.88 -23.85
CA LEU A 131 -8.66 -20.70 -22.43
C LEU A 131 -7.49 -21.14 -21.54
N PHE A 132 -6.93 -22.33 -21.80
CA PHE A 132 -5.80 -22.87 -21.05
C PHE A 132 -4.51 -22.07 -21.30
N ARG A 133 -4.31 -21.59 -22.54
CA ARG A 133 -3.21 -20.68 -22.88
C ARG A 133 -3.35 -19.33 -22.18
N GLY A 134 -4.57 -18.83 -21.98
CA GLY A 134 -4.87 -17.65 -21.18
C GLY A 134 -4.52 -17.83 -19.70
N ILE A 135 -4.93 -18.95 -19.11
CA ILE A 135 -4.64 -19.29 -17.70
C ILE A 135 -3.12 -19.42 -17.46
N LEU A 136 -2.39 -20.12 -18.34
CA LEU A 136 -0.93 -20.24 -18.23
C LEU A 136 -0.22 -18.88 -18.35
N ARG A 137 -0.69 -18.00 -19.23
CA ARG A 137 -0.14 -16.64 -19.38
C ARG A 137 -0.41 -15.78 -18.14
N ALA A 138 -1.62 -15.84 -17.60
CA ALA A 138 -1.98 -15.17 -16.37
C ALA A 138 -1.11 -15.64 -15.20
N ALA A 139 -0.90 -16.96 -15.06
CA ALA A 139 -0.02 -17.54 -14.05
C ALA A 139 1.45 -17.13 -14.23
N ALA A 140 1.96 -17.08 -15.47
CA ALA A 140 3.33 -16.66 -15.74
C ALA A 140 3.58 -15.20 -15.38
N VAL A 141 2.61 -14.31 -15.65
CA VAL A 141 2.73 -12.90 -15.27
C VAL A 141 2.56 -12.69 -13.79
N PHE A 142 1.65 -13.41 -13.15
CA PHE A 142 1.56 -13.44 -11.69
C PHE A 142 2.92 -13.81 -11.07
N LEU A 143 3.56 -14.87 -11.57
CA LEU A 143 4.90 -15.26 -11.13
C LEU A 143 5.96 -14.17 -11.40
N ALA A 144 5.94 -13.53 -12.56
CA ALA A 144 6.85 -12.43 -12.88
C ALA A 144 6.66 -11.24 -11.94
N ILE A 145 5.40 -10.92 -11.60
CA ILE A 145 5.03 -9.90 -10.61
C ILE A 145 5.61 -10.26 -9.24
N SER A 146 5.36 -11.48 -8.75
CA SER A 146 5.89 -11.94 -7.45
C SER A 146 7.42 -11.94 -7.41
N LEU A 147 8.09 -12.42 -8.47
CA LEU A 147 9.55 -12.48 -8.54
C LEU A 147 10.20 -11.11 -8.64
N GLY A 148 9.64 -10.21 -9.44
CA GLY A 148 10.12 -8.82 -9.51
C GLY A 148 9.94 -8.12 -8.16
N PHE A 149 8.87 -8.44 -7.43
CA PHE A 149 8.62 -7.87 -6.11
C PHE A 149 9.67 -8.38 -5.11
N SER A 150 9.91 -9.70 -5.09
CA SER A 150 10.98 -10.29 -4.26
C SER A 150 12.35 -9.70 -4.61
N THR A 151 12.63 -9.45 -5.88
CA THR A 151 13.89 -8.85 -6.33
C THR A 151 14.02 -7.40 -5.87
N ALA A 152 12.97 -6.59 -6.00
CA ALA A 152 12.92 -5.23 -5.48
C ALA A 152 13.15 -5.22 -3.96
N MET A 153 12.56 -6.17 -3.24
CA MET A 153 12.71 -6.31 -1.79
C MET A 153 14.15 -6.63 -1.36
N VAL A 154 14.87 -7.45 -2.14
CA VAL A 154 16.27 -7.81 -1.84
C VAL A 154 17.24 -6.69 -2.24
N THR A 155 17.01 -6.04 -3.38
CA THR A 155 17.99 -5.14 -4.02
C THR A 155 17.81 -3.66 -3.68
N ASN A 156 16.58 -3.22 -3.35
CA ASN A 156 16.29 -1.83 -3.04
C ASN A 156 16.17 -1.61 -1.53
N ALA A 157 17.25 -1.11 -0.93
CA ALA A 157 17.32 -0.88 0.52
C ALA A 157 16.34 0.19 1.02
N GLU A 158 16.05 1.22 0.23
CA GLU A 158 15.09 2.28 0.60
C GLU A 158 13.65 1.76 0.59
N PHE A 159 13.30 0.99 -0.44
CA PHE A 159 12.01 0.32 -0.56
C PHE A 159 11.81 -0.72 0.55
N ARG A 160 12.85 -1.53 0.81
CA ARG A 160 12.85 -2.48 1.92
C ARG A 160 12.68 -1.78 3.27
N GLY A 161 13.37 -0.65 3.49
CA GLY A 161 13.22 0.16 4.69
C GLY A 161 11.77 0.60 4.89
N LYS A 162 11.16 1.21 3.87
CA LYS A 162 9.76 1.67 3.95
C LYS A 162 8.74 0.54 4.26
N ILE A 163 9.02 -0.71 3.82
CA ILE A 163 8.15 -1.88 4.04
C ILE A 163 8.42 -2.62 5.35
N LEU A 164 9.68 -2.98 5.62
CA LEU A 164 10.06 -3.82 6.76
C LEU A 164 10.15 -3.05 8.07
N GLU A 165 10.15 -1.72 8.02
CA GLU A 165 10.20 -0.91 9.23
C GLU A 165 9.07 -1.22 10.19
N TRP A 166 7.88 -1.64 9.77
CA TRP A 166 6.78 -1.94 10.69
C TRP A 166 6.81 -3.40 11.16
N ILE A 167 6.92 -3.60 12.47
CA ILE A 167 6.71 -4.89 13.12
C ILE A 167 5.30 -4.88 13.73
N VAL A 168 4.37 -5.64 13.16
CA VAL A 168 3.00 -5.80 13.68
C VAL A 168 2.80 -7.22 14.18
N GLU A 169 2.82 -7.41 15.50
CA GLU A 169 2.52 -8.70 16.13
C GLU A 169 1.08 -8.71 16.61
N THR A 170 0.22 -9.54 16.00
CA THR A 170 -1.20 -9.61 16.36
C THR A 170 -1.47 -10.68 17.41
N TYR A 171 -2.14 -10.28 18.48
CA TYR A 171 -2.70 -11.14 19.52
C TYR A 171 -4.24 -11.08 19.48
N PRO A 172 -4.96 -12.01 20.14
CA PRO A 172 -6.42 -12.07 20.04
C PRO A 172 -7.16 -10.77 20.38
N LYS A 173 -6.60 -9.94 21.27
CA LYS A 173 -7.25 -8.71 21.77
C LYS A 173 -6.52 -7.40 21.42
N TYR A 174 -5.29 -7.50 20.95
CA TYR A 174 -4.43 -6.35 20.73
C TYR A 174 -3.33 -6.70 19.74
N SER A 175 -2.73 -5.68 19.13
CA SER A 175 -1.51 -5.84 18.35
C SER A 175 -0.39 -5.03 18.97
N LYS A 176 0.82 -5.56 18.97
CA LYS A 176 2.02 -4.76 19.20
C LYS A 176 2.46 -4.19 17.88
N ILE A 177 2.69 -2.87 17.88
CA ILE A 177 3.24 -2.19 16.72
C ILE A 177 4.57 -1.57 17.14
N GLY A 178 5.61 -1.95 16.42
CA GLY A 178 6.98 -1.50 16.62
C GLY A 178 7.65 -1.19 15.29
N LEU A 179 8.89 -0.72 15.40
CA LEU A 179 9.77 -0.39 14.31
C LEU A 179 10.98 -1.32 14.32
N GLU A 180 11.31 -1.90 13.18
CA GLU A 180 12.49 -2.76 13.03
C GLU A 180 13.77 -2.00 13.38
N GLY A 181 14.65 -2.62 14.16
CA GLY A 181 15.94 -2.04 14.56
C GLY A 181 15.89 -1.10 15.76
N ILE A 182 14.71 -0.67 16.24
CA ILE A 182 14.59 0.21 17.41
C ILE A 182 14.62 -0.60 18.69
N GLN A 183 15.73 -0.57 19.42
CA GLN A 183 15.87 -1.21 20.73
C GLN A 183 15.74 -0.21 21.89
N ASN A 184 15.32 -0.70 23.06
CA ASN A 184 15.14 0.08 24.29
C ASN A 184 16.35 0.94 24.72
N LYS A 185 17.57 0.63 24.24
CA LYS A 185 18.79 1.38 24.60
C LYS A 185 18.94 2.71 23.85
N HIS A 186 18.42 2.84 22.63
CA HIS A 186 18.48 4.10 21.84
C HIS A 186 17.51 5.17 22.37
N VAL A 187 16.36 4.72 22.86
CA VAL A 187 15.23 5.54 23.32
C VAL A 187 15.52 6.40 24.55
N ILE A 188 16.51 6.03 25.37
CA ILE A 188 16.85 6.74 26.62
C ILE A 188 17.72 7.98 26.32
N GLU A 189 18.51 7.99 25.24
CA GLU A 189 19.33 9.14 24.83
C GLU A 189 18.52 10.21 24.09
N GLU A 190 17.42 9.83 23.41
CA GLU A 190 16.56 10.74 22.63
C GLU A 190 15.35 11.32 23.37
N GLY A 191 15.19 11.11 24.69
CA GLY A 191 14.06 11.67 25.46
C GLY A 191 13.91 13.20 25.35
N ASN A 192 14.98 13.91 24.98
CA ASN A 192 14.98 15.35 24.71
C ASN A 192 14.31 15.75 23.38
N ASN A 193 14.10 14.82 22.44
CA ASN A 193 13.54 15.09 21.11
C ASN A 193 12.00 15.13 21.06
N LEU A 194 11.29 14.74 22.13
CA LEU A 194 9.83 14.85 22.21
C LEU A 194 9.32 16.31 22.20
N GLY A 195 10.20 17.28 22.44
CA GLY A 195 9.92 18.71 22.31
C GLY A 195 9.81 19.19 20.86
N SER A 196 10.39 18.45 19.91
CA SER A 196 10.47 18.82 18.49
C SER A 196 9.20 18.55 17.70
N PHE A 197 8.27 17.76 18.23
CA PHE A 197 7.00 17.50 17.55
C PHE A 197 6.02 18.66 17.67
N GLN A 198 5.51 19.13 16.53
CA GLN A 198 4.46 20.14 16.43
C GLN A 198 3.17 19.54 15.89
N ILE A 199 2.05 19.79 16.60
CA ILE A 199 0.70 19.46 16.14
C ILE A 199 0.10 20.73 15.54
N ASN A 200 0.10 20.84 14.21
CA ASN A 200 -0.27 22.08 13.51
C ASN A 200 -1.74 22.15 13.11
N TYR A 201 -2.50 21.07 13.30
CA TYR A 201 -3.93 21.04 13.06
C TYR A 201 -4.64 20.21 14.13
N ILE A 202 -5.68 20.82 14.70
CA ILE A 202 -6.73 20.18 15.49
C ILE A 202 -8.04 20.82 15.00
N PRO A 203 -9.11 20.03 14.78
CA PRO A 203 -10.39 20.57 14.31
C PRO A 203 -10.96 21.65 15.23
N ASP A 204 -11.70 22.60 14.65
CA ASP A 204 -12.36 23.66 15.39
C ASP A 204 -13.27 23.11 16.50
N GLY A 205 -13.32 23.82 17.63
CA GLY A 205 -14.10 23.43 18.79
C GLY A 205 -13.41 22.46 19.74
N TYR A 206 -12.24 21.90 19.37
CA TYR A 206 -11.43 21.09 20.29
C TYR A 206 -10.38 21.94 21.02
N GLN A 207 -10.32 21.79 22.34
CA GLN A 207 -9.36 22.49 23.20
C GLN A 207 -8.47 21.49 23.94
N LEU A 208 -7.20 21.83 24.13
CA LEU A 208 -6.26 21.01 24.89
C LEU A 208 -6.68 20.97 26.37
N VAL A 209 -6.98 19.77 26.88
CA VAL A 209 -7.39 19.57 28.28
C VAL A 209 -6.41 18.74 29.08
N TYR A 210 -5.45 18.08 28.42
CA TYR A 210 -4.41 17.30 29.10
C TYR A 210 -3.16 17.17 28.25
N GLN A 211 -2.00 17.29 28.89
CA GLN A 211 -0.69 16.98 28.34
C GLN A 211 0.11 16.17 29.37
N SER A 212 0.70 15.04 28.96
CA SER A 212 1.62 14.28 29.82
C SER A 212 3.01 14.88 29.83
N ASN A 213 3.69 14.75 30.97
CA ASN A 213 5.09 15.11 31.17
C ASN A 213 5.94 13.86 31.45
N LEU A 214 5.74 12.80 30.67
CA LEU A 214 6.51 11.56 30.83
C LEU A 214 7.75 11.61 29.91
N PRO A 215 8.95 11.22 30.39
CA PRO A 215 10.19 11.37 29.64
C PRO A 215 10.25 10.64 28.30
N LEU A 216 9.55 9.49 28.19
CA LEU A 216 9.57 8.63 27.01
C LEU A 216 8.24 8.62 26.27
N MET A 217 7.25 9.42 26.70
CA MET A 217 5.94 9.44 26.09
C MET A 217 5.25 10.78 26.30
N LYS A 218 4.84 11.42 25.21
CA LYS A 218 4.03 12.65 25.26
C LYS A 218 2.62 12.34 24.79
N LYS A 219 1.63 12.72 25.58
CA LYS A 219 0.22 12.46 25.31
C LYS A 219 -0.55 13.74 25.44
N PHE A 220 -1.24 14.12 24.38
CA PHE A 220 -2.15 15.25 24.34
C PHE A 220 -3.58 14.73 24.27
N ARG A 221 -4.49 15.34 25.02
CA ARG A 221 -5.92 15.11 24.87
C ARG A 221 -6.61 16.43 24.63
N TYR A 222 -7.35 16.49 23.54
CA TYR A 222 -8.23 17.59 23.19
C TYR A 222 -9.68 17.15 23.40
N LYS A 223 -10.55 18.08 23.79
CA LYS A 223 -11.99 17.84 23.94
C LYS A 223 -12.80 18.98 23.34
N ASN A 224 -13.97 18.65 22.83
CA ASN A 224 -14.97 19.63 22.42
C ASN A 224 -16.09 19.78 23.46
N SER A 225 -17.08 20.63 23.17
CA SER A 225 -18.26 20.88 24.01
C SER A 225 -19.16 19.66 24.20
N GLU A 226 -19.12 18.70 23.27
CA GLU A 226 -19.88 17.45 23.32
C GLU A 226 -19.13 16.34 24.08
N ASN A 227 -17.99 16.67 24.71
CA ASN A 227 -17.13 15.76 25.45
C ASN A 227 -16.50 14.64 24.60
N THR A 228 -16.57 14.74 23.27
CA THR A 228 -15.80 13.91 22.34
C THR A 228 -14.33 14.29 22.44
N SER A 229 -13.43 13.32 22.28
CA SER A 229 -11.99 13.56 22.46
C SER A 229 -11.13 13.16 21.27
N ILE A 230 -10.03 13.89 21.12
CA ILE A 230 -8.89 13.51 20.28
C ILE A 230 -7.73 13.26 21.24
N THR A 231 -7.17 12.06 21.20
CA THR A 231 -5.95 11.74 21.96
C THR A 231 -4.82 11.51 20.97
N ILE A 232 -3.73 12.27 21.10
CA ILE A 232 -2.50 12.12 20.32
C ILE A 232 -1.40 11.67 21.27
N GLN A 233 -0.71 10.58 20.95
CA GLN A 233 0.37 10.05 21.78
C GLN A 233 1.61 9.75 20.94
N PHE A 234 2.72 10.31 21.37
CA PHE A 234 4.07 10.09 20.87
C PHE A 234 4.74 9.08 21.77
N SER A 235 5.21 7.97 21.20
CA SER A 235 5.92 6.94 21.93
C SER A 235 7.03 6.32 21.06
N PRO A 236 8.02 5.65 21.66
CA PRO A 236 9.13 5.08 20.91
C PRO A 236 8.66 3.90 20.08
N GLY A 237 9.23 3.69 18.90
CA GLY A 237 8.95 2.54 18.04
C GLY A 237 9.59 1.23 18.48
N ASN A 238 9.89 1.02 19.76
CA ASN A 238 10.59 -0.17 20.26
C ASN A 238 9.73 -1.45 20.38
N GLY A 239 8.50 -1.45 19.84
CA GLY A 239 7.57 -2.59 19.92
C GLY A 239 6.88 -2.81 21.27
N SER A 240 7.05 -1.89 22.22
CA SER A 240 6.38 -1.97 23.54
C SER A 240 4.93 -1.46 23.54
N ASN A 241 4.48 -0.85 22.44
CA ASN A 241 3.16 -0.23 22.33
C ASN A 241 2.10 -1.27 21.97
N ASN A 242 1.10 -1.43 22.84
CA ASN A 242 -0.06 -2.28 22.60
C ASN A 242 -1.23 -1.43 22.11
N TYR A 243 -1.85 -1.87 21.02
CA TYR A 243 -2.99 -1.22 20.39
C TYR A 243 -4.19 -2.16 20.37
N ASN A 244 -5.37 -1.66 20.74
CA ASN A 244 -6.57 -2.47 20.74
C ASN A 244 -7.07 -2.69 19.31
N THR A 245 -6.84 -3.89 18.79
CA THR A 245 -7.17 -4.33 17.43
C THR A 245 -8.13 -5.54 17.45
N GLU A 246 -8.72 -5.84 18.61
CA GLU A 246 -9.68 -6.94 18.76
C GLU A 246 -10.82 -6.80 17.75
N ASN A 247 -11.08 -7.88 17.00
CA ASN A 247 -12.12 -7.95 15.96
C ASN A 247 -12.03 -6.81 14.91
N SER A 248 -10.84 -6.24 14.73
CA SER A 248 -10.60 -5.11 13.83
C SER A 248 -9.54 -5.50 12.82
N GLU A 249 -9.78 -5.15 11.56
CA GLU A 249 -8.77 -5.29 10.51
C GLU A 249 -7.87 -4.05 10.53
N ILE A 250 -6.56 -4.25 10.75
CA ILE A 250 -5.57 -3.18 10.60
C ILE A 250 -5.39 -2.90 9.12
N LYS A 251 -5.84 -1.72 8.72
CA LYS A 251 -5.62 -1.16 7.39
C LYS A 251 -4.44 -0.22 7.43
N SER A 252 -4.08 0.24 6.26
CA SER A 252 -2.92 1.09 6.05
C SER A 252 -3.18 2.02 4.88
N CYS A 253 -2.46 3.14 4.82
CA CYS A 253 -2.44 4.09 3.71
C CYS A 253 -1.22 5.01 3.78
N MET A 254 -0.97 5.76 2.71
CA MET A 254 -0.08 6.91 2.77
C MET A 254 -0.90 8.19 2.85
N ILE A 255 -0.47 9.10 3.71
CA ILE A 255 -1.01 10.45 3.84
C ILE A 255 0.18 11.41 3.72
N GLY A 256 0.23 12.16 2.62
CA GLY A 256 1.47 12.82 2.20
C GLY A 256 2.58 11.77 2.00
N GLU A 257 3.69 11.96 2.71
CA GLU A 257 4.83 11.03 2.74
C GLU A 257 4.80 10.06 3.94
N LYS A 258 3.75 10.10 4.76
CA LYS A 258 3.65 9.33 6.00
C LYS A 258 2.90 8.03 5.77
N ASN A 259 3.52 6.91 6.16
CA ASN A 259 2.85 5.62 6.24
C ASN A 259 1.98 5.57 7.51
N VAL A 260 0.72 5.23 7.33
CA VAL A 260 -0.31 5.28 8.37
C VAL A 260 -0.98 3.93 8.48
N LEU A 261 -0.86 3.29 9.64
CA LEU A 261 -1.68 2.15 10.03
C LEU A 261 -2.96 2.69 10.68
N TYR A 262 -4.12 2.16 10.33
CA TYR A 262 -5.38 2.61 10.88
C TYR A 262 -6.44 1.53 10.94
N TRP A 263 -7.35 1.64 11.91
CA TRP A 263 -8.48 0.73 12.06
C TRP A 263 -9.58 1.41 12.86
N GLU A 264 -10.78 0.85 12.78
CA GLU A 264 -11.95 1.30 13.54
C GLU A 264 -12.41 0.17 14.45
N LYS A 265 -12.70 0.53 15.70
CA LYS A 265 -13.27 -0.37 16.70
C LYS A 265 -14.34 0.37 17.50
N ASP A 266 -15.55 -0.17 17.52
CA ASP A 266 -16.68 0.37 18.30
C ASP A 266 -16.92 1.88 18.06
N GLY A 267 -16.79 2.35 16.82
CA GLY A 267 -16.92 3.76 16.43
C GLY A 267 -15.71 4.64 16.77
N VAL A 268 -14.69 4.08 17.43
CA VAL A 268 -13.41 4.76 17.70
C VAL A 268 -12.40 4.42 16.61
N ARG A 269 -11.84 5.44 16.00
CA ARG A 269 -10.83 5.33 14.95
C ARG A 269 -9.45 5.53 15.54
N MET A 270 -8.56 4.63 15.16
CA MET A 270 -7.15 4.69 15.51
C MET A 270 -6.33 4.90 14.26
N CYS A 271 -5.31 5.75 14.36
CA CYS A 271 -4.23 5.83 13.40
C CYS A 271 -2.90 5.76 14.14
N VAL A 272 -1.89 5.14 13.53
CA VAL A 272 -0.51 5.11 14.00
C VAL A 272 0.38 5.46 12.81
N ILE A 273 1.20 6.49 12.96
CA ILE A 273 2.22 6.86 11.99
C ILE A 273 3.61 6.71 12.60
N LYS A 274 4.59 6.64 11.71
CA LYS A 274 6.00 6.73 12.04
C LYS A 274 6.53 8.10 11.67
N GLU A 275 7.38 8.67 12.52
CA GLU A 275 8.21 9.83 12.21
C GLU A 275 9.57 9.64 12.92
N GLY A 276 10.63 9.39 12.13
CA GLY A 276 11.93 8.99 12.69
C GLY A 276 11.83 7.71 13.53
N GLU A 277 12.35 7.73 14.76
CA GLU A 277 12.28 6.59 15.69
C GLU A 277 10.96 6.51 16.50
N TRP A 278 10.02 7.43 16.22
CA TRP A 278 8.81 7.61 17.02
C TRP A 278 7.57 7.06 16.30
N LEU A 279 6.69 6.46 17.10
CA LEU A 279 5.32 6.17 16.75
C LEU A 279 4.41 7.27 17.29
N ILE A 280 3.51 7.74 16.44
CA ILE A 280 2.52 8.75 16.79
C ILE A 280 1.15 8.13 16.57
N SER A 281 0.39 7.96 17.64
CA SER A 281 -0.96 7.42 17.58
C SER A 281 -2.00 8.52 17.78
N VAL A 282 -3.06 8.47 16.98
CA VAL A 282 -4.24 9.34 17.09
C VAL A 282 -5.46 8.47 17.34
N VAL A 283 -6.21 8.78 18.39
CA VAL A 283 -7.42 8.06 18.81
C VAL A 283 -8.56 9.04 18.93
N THR A 284 -9.64 8.81 18.18
CA THR A 284 -10.80 9.71 18.19
C THR A 284 -12.04 9.03 17.59
N GLU A 285 -13.23 9.58 17.87
CA GLU A 285 -14.49 9.18 17.22
C GLU A 285 -14.72 9.93 15.90
N LEU A 286 -13.89 10.92 15.57
CA LEU A 286 -13.98 11.64 14.30
C LEU A 286 -13.75 10.72 13.10
N PRO A 287 -14.43 10.96 11.95
CA PRO A 287 -14.24 10.17 10.74
C PRO A 287 -12.79 10.23 10.22
N PHE A 288 -12.35 9.16 9.54
CA PHE A 288 -10.94 9.03 9.10
C PHE A 288 -10.42 10.20 8.28
N ASN A 289 -11.26 10.85 7.47
CA ASN A 289 -10.86 12.05 6.71
C ASN A 289 -10.36 13.19 7.63
N GLU A 290 -10.93 13.36 8.82
CA GLU A 290 -10.42 14.32 9.81
C GLU A 290 -9.20 13.79 10.54
N VAL A 291 -9.18 12.50 10.90
CA VAL A 291 -7.99 11.88 11.53
C VAL A 291 -6.76 12.02 10.63
N PHE A 292 -6.95 11.84 9.33
CA PHE A 292 -5.91 11.94 8.32
C PHE A 292 -5.36 13.36 8.20
N LYS A 293 -6.21 14.39 8.27
CA LYS A 293 -5.75 15.80 8.34
C LYS A 293 -4.92 16.09 9.59
N ILE A 294 -5.32 15.55 10.75
CA ILE A 294 -4.55 15.68 12.00
C ILE A 294 -3.16 15.09 11.80
N VAL A 295 -3.12 13.83 11.35
CA VAL A 295 -1.89 13.07 11.13
C VAL A 295 -0.95 13.74 10.12
N GLU A 296 -1.49 14.23 9.00
CA GLU A 296 -0.72 14.94 7.97
C GLU A 296 0.01 16.16 8.55
N ASN A 297 -0.61 16.85 9.52
CA ASN A 297 -0.13 18.09 10.12
C ASN A 297 0.65 17.91 11.43
N ILE A 298 1.07 16.69 11.78
CA ILE A 298 2.02 16.45 12.88
C ILE A 298 3.43 16.37 12.33
N ASN A 299 4.29 17.34 12.61
CA ASN A 299 5.63 17.40 12.03
C ASN A 299 6.72 17.32 13.09
N TYR A 300 7.86 16.74 12.74
CA TYR A 300 9.07 16.79 13.54
C TYR A 300 9.93 17.98 13.11
N CYS A 301 10.18 18.90 14.04
CA CYS A 301 11.00 20.10 13.82
C CYS A 301 12.42 19.87 14.34
N ASN A 302 13.37 19.69 13.41
CA ASN A 302 14.80 19.74 13.70
C ASN A 302 15.27 21.16 14.05
#